data_AF-A0AAV3EKG3-F1
#
_entry.id   AF-A0AAV3EKG3-F1
#
_cell.length_a   1.000
_cell.length_b   1.000
_cell.length_c   1.000
_cell.angle_alpha   90.00
_cell.angle_beta   90.00
_cell.angle_gamma   90.00
#
_symmetry.space_group_name_H-M   'P 1'
#
loop_
_entity.id
_entity.type
_entity.pdbx_description
1 polymer ?
#
loop_
_entity_poly.entity_id
_entity_poly.type
_entity_poly.pdbx_seq_one_letter_code
_entity_poly.pdbx_strand_id
1 'polypeptide(L)'
;MKRSKLLLVSAILSTLYLIYIFIYFFNGISSSSNGAEALGVGLAGVLVAPHILFVGLGVLFNWIGWGMNKRWAALVSGILYFVSIFLMILYAIFVIVQVILCFVGYAKMKKEG
;
A
#
# COMPACT_ATOMS: atom_id res chain seq x y z
N MET A 1 -8.29 24.22 -5.87
CA MET A 1 -7.03 23.96 -5.14
C MET A 1 -6.01 23.32 -6.08
N LYS A 2 -4.71 23.63 -5.96
CA LYS A 2 -3.67 22.87 -6.67
C LYS A 2 -3.55 21.48 -6.03
N ARG A 3 -3.69 20.41 -6.82
CA ARG A 3 -3.55 19.03 -6.33
C ARG A 3 -2.09 18.71 -6.04
N SER A 4 -1.83 17.93 -4.99
CA SER A 4 -0.46 17.57 -4.58
C SER A 4 0.16 16.58 -5.57
N LYS A 5 1.27 16.97 -6.21
CA LYS A 5 2.04 16.06 -7.10
C LYS A 5 2.65 14.89 -6.32
N LEU A 6 2.99 15.10 -5.04
CA LEU A 6 3.59 14.07 -4.19
C LEU A 6 2.60 12.93 -3.89
N LEU A 7 1.35 13.28 -3.59
CA LEU A 7 0.30 12.28 -3.36
C LEU A 7 -0.03 11.52 -4.64
N LEU A 8 -0.01 12.18 -5.80
CA LEU A 8 -0.17 11.49 -7.09
C LEU A 8 0.92 10.44 -7.31
N VAL A 9 2.19 10.80 -7.10
CA VAL A 9 3.31 9.87 -7.28
C VAL A 9 3.18 8.71 -6.29
N SER A 10 2.85 9.00 -5.02
CA SER A 10 2.61 7.97 -4.02
C SER A 10 1.46 7.03 -4.40
N ALA A 11 0.34 7.58 -4.90
CA ALA A 11 -0.82 6.80 -5.32
C ALA A 11 -0.48 5.87 -6.49
N ILE A 12 0.25 6.35 -7.50
CA ILE A 12 0.67 5.53 -8.63
C ILE A 12 1.63 4.41 -8.17
N LEU A 13 2.67 4.75 -7.42
CA LEU A 13 3.65 3.77 -6.94
C LEU A 13 3.01 2.70 -6.05
N SER A 14 2.12 3.10 -5.15
CA SER A 14 1.42 2.15 -4.28
C SER A 14 0.40 1.30 -5.03
N THR A 15 -0.29 1.84 -6.04
CA THR A 15 -1.15 1.04 -6.92
C THR A 15 -0.36 0.02 -7.74
N LEU A 16 0.78 0.41 -8.34
CA LEU A 16 1.65 -0.50 -9.07
C LEU A 16 2.17 -1.63 -8.15
N TYR A 17 2.60 -1.27 -6.95
CA TYR A 17 3.04 -2.24 -5.95
C TYR A 17 1.92 -3.19 -5.53
N LEU A 18 0.70 -2.69 -5.29
CA LEU A 18 -0.44 -3.52 -4.94
C LEU A 18 -0.77 -4.53 -6.04
N ILE A 19 -0.74 -4.10 -7.31
CA ILE A 19 -0.95 -4.98 -8.46
C ILE A 19 0.14 -6.05 -8.50
N TYR A 20 1.41 -5.66 -8.35
CA TYR A 20 2.54 -6.58 -8.34
C TYR A 20 2.41 -7.66 -7.26
N ILE A 21 2.20 -7.26 -6.00
CA ILE A 21 2.16 -8.23 -4.89
C ILE A 21 0.94 -9.14 -4.99
N PHE A 22 -0.20 -8.62 -5.47
CA PHE A 22 -1.40 -9.42 -5.68
C PHE A 22 -1.18 -10.48 -6.77
N ILE A 23 -0.62 -10.09 -7.92
CA ILE A 23 -0.32 -11.03 -9.01
C ILE A 23 0.72 -12.07 -8.57
N TYR A 24 1.75 -11.66 -7.83
CA TYR A 24 2.81 -12.55 -7.34
C TYR A 24 2.24 -13.69 -6.47
N PHE A 25 1.45 -13.36 -5.45
CA PHE A 25 0.86 -14.37 -4.57
C PHE A 25 -0.26 -15.15 -5.25
N PHE A 26 -1.07 -14.53 -6.11
CA PHE A 26 -2.10 -15.22 -6.87
C PHE A 26 -1.52 -16.25 -7.83
N ASN A 27 -0.44 -15.91 -8.54
CA ASN A 27 0.26 -16.83 -9.44
C ASN A 27 0.93 -17.98 -8.68
N GLY A 28 1.46 -17.72 -7.48
CA GLY A 28 2.00 -18.79 -6.64
C GLY A 28 0.95 -19.85 -6.31
N ILE A 29 -0.28 -19.42 -6.01
CA ILE A 29 -1.40 -20.32 -5.70
C ILE A 29 -1.83 -21.11 -6.94
N SER A 30 -1.96 -20.44 -8.10
CA SER A 30 -2.42 -21.08 -9.33
C SER A 30 -1.40 -22.02 -9.98
N SER A 31 -0.11 -21.86 -9.65
CA SER A 31 0.99 -22.65 -10.24
C SER A 31 1.46 -23.82 -9.38
N SER A 32 0.86 -24.05 -8.20
CA SER A 32 1.28 -25.10 -7.27
C SER A 32 1.02 -26.50 -7.84
N SER A 33 2.08 -27.32 -7.91
CA SER A 33 2.05 -28.63 -8.61
C SER A 33 1.83 -29.83 -7.69
N ASN A 34 2.19 -29.70 -6.41
CA ASN A 34 2.09 -30.78 -5.43
C ASN A 34 1.54 -30.29 -4.08
N GLY A 35 1.10 -31.23 -3.23
CA GLY A 35 0.42 -30.92 -1.97
C GLY A 35 1.30 -30.15 -0.96
N ALA A 36 2.61 -30.41 -0.91
CA ALA A 36 3.51 -29.69 -0.01
C ALA A 36 3.74 -28.24 -0.46
N GLU A 37 3.89 -28.02 -1.76
CA GLU A 37 4.00 -26.70 -2.39
C GLU A 37 2.72 -25.87 -2.16
N ALA A 38 1.54 -26.48 -2.38
CA ALA A 38 0.26 -25.83 -2.14
C ALA A 38 0.08 -25.39 -0.67
N LEU A 39 0.51 -26.22 0.28
CA LEU A 39 0.50 -25.87 1.71
C LEU A 39 1.47 -24.73 2.02
N GLY A 40 2.69 -24.77 1.47
CA GLY A 40 3.68 -23.71 1.66
C GLY A 40 3.20 -22.36 1.14
N VAL A 41 2.65 -22.33 -0.09
CA VAL A 41 2.09 -21.12 -0.69
C VAL A 41 0.86 -20.63 0.08
N GLY A 42 -0.01 -21.53 0.52
CA GLY A 42 -1.18 -21.18 1.32
C GLY A 42 -0.80 -20.49 2.64
N LEU A 43 0.17 -21.05 3.36
CA LEU A 43 0.70 -20.46 4.59
C LEU A 43 1.34 -19.08 4.33
N ALA A 44 2.15 -18.96 3.29
CA ALA A 44 2.75 -17.68 2.90
C ALA A 44 1.67 -16.62 2.56
N GLY A 45 0.61 -17.03 1.84
CA GLY A 45 -0.52 -16.18 1.50
C GLY A 45 -1.25 -15.64 2.73
N VAL A 46 -1.53 -16.50 3.72
CA VAL A 46 -2.19 -16.09 4.98
C VAL A 46 -1.30 -15.12 5.77
N LEU A 47 0.01 -15.36 5.83
CA LEU A 47 0.95 -14.49 6.53
C LEU A 47 1.08 -13.11 5.87
N VAL A 48 1.03 -13.04 4.54
CA VAL A 48 1.16 -11.76 3.81
C VAL A 48 -0.18 -11.02 3.66
N ALA A 49 -1.32 -11.72 3.76
CA ALA A 49 -2.66 -11.16 3.60
C ALA A 49 -2.89 -9.87 4.42
N PRO A 50 -2.55 -9.80 5.73
CA PRO A 50 -2.72 -8.56 6.48
C PRO A 50 -1.88 -7.40 5.91
N HIS A 51 -0.67 -7.65 5.41
CA HIS A 51 0.13 -6.63 4.73
C HIS A 51 -0.57 -6.12 3.45
N ILE A 52 -1.03 -7.02 2.58
CA ILE A 52 -1.71 -6.67 1.33
C ILE A 52 -2.99 -5.87 1.61
N LEU A 53 -3.77 -6.26 2.62
CA LEU A 53 -4.99 -5.56 3.01
C LEU A 53 -4.71 -4.11 3.39
N PHE A 54 -3.72 -3.86 4.26
CA PHE A 54 -3.38 -2.51 4.70
C PHE A 54 -2.77 -1.67 3.58
N VAL A 55 -1.99 -2.27 2.67
CA VAL A 55 -1.52 -1.57 1.46
C VAL A 55 -2.71 -1.20 0.57
N GLY A 56 -3.67 -2.12 0.38
CA GLY A 56 -4.89 -1.87 -0.39
C GLY A 56 -5.74 -0.73 0.17
N LEU A 57 -6.00 -0.73 1.48
CA LEU A 57 -6.68 0.38 2.16
C LEU A 57 -5.88 1.68 2.02
N GLY A 58 -4.55 1.61 2.21
CA GLY A 58 -3.66 2.75 2.04
C GLY A 58 -3.75 3.37 0.65
N VAL A 59 -3.80 2.55 -0.40
CA VAL A 59 -4.01 2.97 -1.81
C VAL A 59 -5.34 3.69 -1.98
N LEU A 60 -6.43 3.13 -1.45
CA LEU A 60 -7.75 3.76 -1.52
C LEU A 60 -7.75 5.15 -0.86
N PHE A 61 -7.22 5.25 0.37
CA PHE A 61 -7.13 6.55 1.07
C PHE A 61 -6.16 7.52 0.39
N ASN A 62 -5.12 7.03 -0.28
CA ASN A 62 -4.19 7.87 -1.04
C ASN A 62 -4.89 8.52 -2.24
N TRP A 63 -5.64 7.73 -3.01
CA TRP A 63 -6.45 8.22 -4.12
C TRP A 63 -7.52 9.20 -3.66
N ILE A 64 -8.19 8.94 -2.52
CA ILE A 64 -9.14 9.88 -1.91
C ILE A 64 -8.42 11.17 -1.49
N GLY A 65 -7.28 11.06 -0.80
CA GLY A 65 -6.50 12.19 -0.34
C GLY A 65 -6.00 13.09 -1.47
N TRP A 66 -5.59 12.49 -2.59
CA TRP A 66 -5.19 13.22 -3.79
C TRP A 66 -6.39 13.78 -4.58
N GLY A 67 -7.39 12.94 -4.85
CA GLY A 67 -8.53 13.27 -5.72
C GLY A 67 -9.47 14.29 -5.12
N MET A 68 -9.78 14.16 -3.83
CA MET A 68 -10.63 15.09 -3.07
C MET A 68 -9.81 16.18 -2.35
N ASN A 69 -8.47 16.13 -2.46
CA ASN A 69 -7.54 17.04 -1.79
C ASN A 69 -7.79 17.13 -0.27
N LYS A 70 -8.20 16.01 0.36
CA LYS A 70 -8.50 15.92 1.78
C LYS A 70 -7.26 15.53 2.58
N ARG A 71 -6.82 16.46 3.44
CA ARG A 71 -5.61 16.30 4.25
C ARG A 71 -5.67 15.09 5.20
N TRP A 72 -6.83 14.82 5.81
CA TRP A 72 -6.98 13.68 6.71
C TRP A 72 -6.77 12.34 5.98
N ALA A 73 -7.24 12.21 4.74
CA ALA A 73 -7.12 10.97 3.97
C ALA A 73 -5.66 10.68 3.58
N ALA A 74 -4.87 11.72 3.27
CA ALA A 74 -3.42 11.59 3.05
C ALA A 74 -2.68 11.10 4.31
N LEU A 75 -3.11 11.55 5.50
CA LEU A 75 -2.53 11.08 6.77
C LEU A 75 -2.87 9.62 7.04
N VAL A 76 -4.16 9.25 6.89
CA VAL A 76 -4.63 7.87 7.08
C VAL A 76 -3.91 6.92 6.12
N SER A 77 -3.75 7.31 4.85
CA SER A 77 -2.96 6.58 3.86
C SER A 77 -1.52 6.32 4.34
N GLY A 78 -0.81 7.37 4.79
CA GLY A 78 0.56 7.24 5.29
C GLY A 78 0.67 6.32 6.52
N ILE A 79 -0.28 6.41 7.45
CA ILE A 79 -0.34 5.54 8.63
C ILE A 79 -0.60 4.09 8.23
N LEU A 80 -1.54 3.83 7.33
CA LEU A 80 -1.85 2.46 6.88
C LEU A 80 -0.66 1.81 6.16
N TYR A 81 0.05 2.57 5.33
CA TYR A 81 1.31 2.11 4.74
C TYR A 81 2.39 1.85 5.79
N PHE A 82 2.47 2.67 6.82
CA PHE A 82 3.41 2.44 7.91
C PHE A 82 3.08 1.16 8.70
N VAL A 83 1.80 0.94 9.02
CA VAL A 83 1.34 -0.28 9.70
C VAL A 83 1.57 -1.52 8.82
N SER A 84 1.38 -1.42 7.50
CA SER A 84 1.65 -2.55 6.60
C SER A 84 3.12 -2.97 6.64
N ILE A 85 4.06 -2.04 6.82
CA ILE A 85 5.49 -2.34 7.00
C ILE A 85 5.72 -3.20 8.26
N PHE A 86 5.05 -2.91 9.38
CA PHE A 86 5.20 -3.73 10.59
C PHE A 86 4.60 -5.12 10.45
N LEU A 87 3.50 -5.24 9.71
CA LEU A 87 2.88 -6.54 9.44
C LEU A 87 3.76 -7.44 8.56
N MET A 88 4.64 -6.86 7.74
CA MET A 88 5.60 -7.61 6.94
C MET A 88 6.84 -6.77 6.62
N ILE A 89 7.82 -6.81 7.53
CA ILE A 89 9.05 -5.99 7.44
C ILE A 89 9.84 -6.29 6.17
N LEU A 90 9.76 -7.52 5.65
CA LEU A 90 10.47 -7.92 4.42
C LEU A 90 10.08 -7.05 3.20
N TYR A 91 8.84 -6.57 3.14
CA TYR A 91 8.38 -5.72 2.04
C TYR A 91 8.50 -4.21 2.33
N ALA A 92 9.18 -3.82 3.41
CA ALA A 92 9.34 -2.41 3.80
C ALA A 92 9.90 -1.54 2.67
N ILE A 93 10.87 -2.06 1.92
CA ILE A 93 11.56 -1.34 0.85
C ILE A 93 10.62 -0.87 -0.26
N PHE A 94 9.51 -1.58 -0.48
CA PHE A 94 8.53 -1.25 -1.51
C PHE A 94 7.50 -0.22 -1.07
N VAL A 95 7.35 0.04 0.24
CA VAL A 95 6.28 0.87 0.81
C VAL A 95 6.83 2.13 1.50
N ILE A 96 8.09 2.11 1.94
CA ILE A 96 8.70 3.20 2.71
C ILE A 96 8.75 4.52 1.95
N VAL A 97 8.97 4.49 0.64
CA VAL A 97 8.98 5.69 -0.20
C VAL A 97 7.58 6.34 -0.22
N GLN A 98 6.54 5.54 -0.33
CA GLN A 98 5.14 5.98 -0.35
C GLN A 98 4.71 6.55 1.00
N VAL A 99 5.19 5.96 2.11
CA VAL A 99 5.01 6.51 3.46
C VAL A 99 5.55 7.93 3.54
N ILE A 100 6.81 8.13 3.12
CA ILE A 100 7.46 9.44 3.13
C ILE A 100 6.69 10.42 2.22
N LEU A 101 6.33 10.00 1.01
CA LEU A 101 5.59 10.85 0.07
C LEU A 101 4.20 11.24 0.61
N CYS A 102 3.51 10.34 1.33
CA CYS A 102 2.23 10.64 1.97
C CYS A 102 2.39 11.63 3.11
N PHE A 103 3.37 11.47 4.00
CA PHE A 103 3.60 12.40 5.11
C PHE A 103 4.08 13.78 4.63
N VAL A 104 5.00 13.83 3.66
CA VAL A 104 5.44 15.10 3.05
C VAL A 104 4.29 15.73 2.27
N GLY A 105 3.51 14.92 1.53
CA GLY A 105 2.31 15.37 0.84
C GLY A 105 1.30 16.01 1.79
N TYR A 106 1.03 15.34 2.92
CA TYR A 106 0.19 15.83 4.02
C TYR A 106 0.71 17.15 4.61
N ALA A 107 2.01 17.24 4.90
CA ALA A 107 2.62 18.44 5.49
C ALA A 107 2.53 19.66 4.56
N LYS A 108 2.58 19.44 3.24
CA LYS A 108 2.47 20.51 2.23
C LYS A 108 1.02 20.88 1.87
N MET A 109 0.02 20.12 2.33
CA MET A 109 -1.39 20.50 2.17
C MET A 109 -1.76 21.59 3.19
N LYS A 110 -2.42 22.66 2.73
CA LYS A 110 -2.95 23.70 3.63
C LYS A 110 -3.89 23.05 4.65
N LYS A 111 -3.82 23.52 5.89
CA LYS A 111 -4.76 23.15 6.95
C LYS A 111 -6.10 23.81 6.61
N GLU A 112 -6.98 23.07 5.96
CA GLU A 112 -8.39 23.44 5.95
C GLU A 112 -8.94 22.94 7.27
N GLY A 113 -9.18 23.89 8.19
CA GLY A 113 -9.78 23.64 9.49
C GLY A 113 -11.20 23.16 9.37
#